data_AF-A0A0C2FKW0-F1
#
_entry.id   AF-A0A0C2FKW0-F1
#
_cell.length_a   1.000
_cell.length_b   1.000
_cell.length_c   1.000
_cell.angle_alpha   90.00
_cell.angle_beta   90.00
_cell.angle_gamma   90.00
#
_symmetry.space_group_name_H-M   'P 1'
#
loop_
_entity.id
_entity.type
_entity.pdbx_description
1 polymer ?
#
loop_
_entity_poly.entity_id
_entity_poly.type
_entity_poly.pdbx_seq_one_letter_code
_entity_poly.pdbx_strand_id
1 'polypeptide(L)' 'MDTTVHNSARVAKVWLGDYQKHFFRARSLSINTDVGDISERLELKKKLGCKDMEWYLKNVYTELKIPDYKHDEL' A
#
# COMPACT_ATOMS: atom_id res chain seq x y z
N MET A 1 3.67 12.65 -16.14
CA MET A 1 3.21 11.59 -15.21
C MET A 1 4.36 10.62 -15.02
N ASP A 2 4.87 10.47 -13.80
CA ASP A 2 5.89 9.46 -13.53
C ASP A 2 5.22 8.08 -13.49
N THR A 3 5.51 7.25 -14.50
CA THR A 3 4.94 5.92 -14.67
C THR A 3 5.26 5.00 -13.49
N THR A 4 6.46 5.11 -12.93
CA THR A 4 6.89 4.29 -11.80
C THR A 4 6.16 4.68 -10.52
N VAL A 5 5.97 5.99 -10.30
CA VAL A 5 5.18 6.50 -9.16
C VAL A 5 3.72 6.08 -9.29
N HIS A 6 3.10 6.24 -10.46
CA HIS A 6 1.72 5.81 -10.69
C HIS A 6 1.50 4.32 -10.46
N ASN A 7 2.35 3.48 -11.06
CA ASN A 7 2.23 2.02 -10.93
C ASN A 7 2.46 1.56 -9.49
N SER A 8 3.44 2.16 -8.80
CA SER A 8 3.69 1.84 -7.38
C SER A 8 2.52 2.27 -6.49
N ALA A 9 1.91 3.43 -6.76
CA ALA A 9 0.74 3.90 -6.01
C ALA A 9 -0.49 3.00 -6.24
N ARG A 10 -0.69 2.47 -7.46
CA ARG A 10 -1.74 1.45 -7.74
C ARG A 10 -1.53 0.19 -6.91
N VAL A 11 -0.31 -0.32 -6.84
CA VAL A 11 0.03 -1.49 -6.01
C VAL A 11 -0.23 -1.19 -4.53
N ALA A 12 0.19 -0.02 -4.05
CA ALA A 12 0.01 0.39 -2.67
C ALA A 12 -1.48 0.38 -2.26
N LYS A 13 -2.35 0.99 -3.08
CA LYS A 13 -3.79 1.07 -2.80
C LYS A 13 -4.51 -0.28 -2.86
N VAL A 14 -4.04 -1.24 -3.67
CA VAL A 14 -4.67 -2.56 -3.77
C VAL A 14 -4.20 -3.51 -2.67
N TRP A 15 -2.90 -3.51 -2.36
CA TRP A 15 -2.28 -4.58 -1.58
C TRP A 15 -1.95 -4.20 -0.14
N LEU A 16 -1.53 -2.96 0.12
CA LEU A 16 -0.95 -2.61 1.42
C LEU A 16 -1.98 -2.32 2.51
N GLY A 17 -3.26 -2.15 2.18
CA GLY A 17 -4.30 -1.79 3.16
C GLY A 17 -3.88 -0.54 3.95
N ASP A 18 -3.97 -0.58 5.27
CA ASP A 18 -3.60 0.54 6.15
C ASP A 18 -2.10 0.87 6.13
N TYR A 19 -1.24 -0.07 5.73
CA TYR A 19 0.20 0.16 5.62
C TYR A 19 0.58 1.07 4.45
N GLN A 20 -0.35 1.36 3.52
CA GLN A 20 -0.11 2.29 2.42
C GLN A 20 0.32 3.68 2.92
N LYS A 21 -0.09 4.09 4.13
CA LYS A 21 0.30 5.36 4.74
C LYS A 21 1.82 5.51 4.88
N HIS A 22 2.52 4.41 5.19
CA HIS A 22 3.98 4.39 5.30
C HIS A 22 4.64 4.58 3.93
N PHE A 23 4.07 3.96 2.88
CA PHE A 23 4.52 4.14 1.50
C PHE A 23 4.37 5.59 1.04
N PHE A 24 3.20 6.20 1.26
CA PHE A 24 2.94 7.58 0.87
C PHE A 24 3.73 8.60 1.70
N ARG A 25 3.99 8.32 2.99
CA ARG A 25 4.88 9.16 3.83
C ARG A 25 6.34 9.10 3.33
N ALA A 26 6.82 7.92 2.97
CA ALA A 26 8.19 7.75 2.45
C ALA A 26 8.38 8.30 1.03
N ARG A 27 7.29 8.42 0.25
CA ARG A 27 7.30 8.96 -1.12
C ARG A 27 6.27 10.07 -1.26
N SER A 28 6.60 11.27 -0.78
CA SER A 28 5.71 12.44 -0.83
C SER A 28 5.12 12.73 -2.22
N LEU A 29 5.87 12.45 -3.30
CA LEU A 29 5.41 12.60 -4.69
C LEU A 29 4.21 11.70 -5.06
N SER A 30 3.96 10.61 -4.33
CA SER A 30 2.86 9.69 -4.63
C SER A 30 1.54 10.06 -3.95
N ILE A 31 1.54 10.98 -2.97
CA ILE A 31 0.34 11.35 -2.17
C ILE A 31 -0.79 11.86 -3.08
N ASN A 32 -0.46 12.74 -4.02
CA ASN A 32 -1.43 13.37 -4.94
C ASN A 32 -1.48 12.69 -6.31
N THR A 33 -0.91 11.50 -6.45
CA THR A 33 -0.91 10.79 -7.73
C THR A 33 -2.30 10.20 -7.98
N ASP A 34 -2.94 10.62 -9.06
CA ASP A 34 -4.09 9.91 -9.61
C ASP A 34 -3.66 8.51 -10.05
N VAL A 35 -4.29 7.50 -9.47
CA VAL A 35 -4.02 6.09 -9.75
C VAL A 35 -4.99 5.50 -10.77
N GLY A 36 -5.98 6.27 -11.23
CA GLY A 36 -7.07 5.77 -12.08
C GLY A 36 -7.93 4.72 -11.40
N ASP A 37 -8.78 4.04 -12.17
CA ASP A 37 -9.64 2.99 -11.63
C ASP A 37 -8.84 1.73 -11.25
N ILE A 38 -9.11 1.21 -10.05
CA ILE A 38 -8.53 -0.02 -9.48
C ILE A 38 -9.62 -1.02 -9.03
N SER A 39 -10.89 -0.75 -9.32
CA SER A 39 -12.06 -1.55 -8.93
C SER A 39 -11.89 -3.04 -9.27
N GLU A 40 -11.52 -3.36 -10.51
CA GLU A 40 -11.29 -4.74 -10.96
C GLU A 40 -10.21 -5.47 -10.14
N ARG A 41 -9.17 -4.76 -9.71
CA ARG A 41 -8.07 -5.35 -8.92
C ARG A 41 -8.48 -5.60 -7.48
N LEU A 42 -9.30 -4.71 -6.92
CA LEU A 42 -9.89 -4.91 -5.60
C LEU A 42 -10.86 -6.11 -5.61
N GLU A 43 -11.71 -6.22 -6.64
CA GLU A 43 -12.62 -7.35 -6.79
C GLU A 43 -11.88 -8.67 -7.02
N LEU A 44 -10.80 -8.66 -7.81
CA LEU A 44 -9.94 -9.85 -7.97
C LEU A 44 -9.35 -10.30 -6.63
N LYS A 45 -8.82 -9.36 -5.82
CA LYS A 45 -8.26 -9.66 -4.50
C LYS A 45 -9.30 -10.33 -3.59
N LYS A 46 -10.53 -9.81 -3.59
CA LYS A 46 -11.67 -10.39 -2.85
C LYS A 46 -12.03 -11.78 -3.36
N LYS A 47 -12.20 -11.93 -4.68
CA LYS A 47 -12.57 -13.20 -5.33
C LYS A 47 -11.58 -14.32 -5.04
N LEU A 48 -10.29 -14.00 -4.96
CA LEU A 48 -9.23 -14.96 -4.65
C LEU A 48 -9.09 -15.28 -3.16
N GLY A 49 -9.84 -14.64 -2.27
CA GLY A 49 -9.72 -14.84 -0.83
C GLY A 49 -8.32 -14.49 -0.30
N CYS A 50 -7.70 -13.46 -0.86
CA CYS A 50 -6.33 -13.08 -0.51
C CYS A 50 -6.23 -12.70 0.97
N LYS A 51 -5.12 -13.09 1.60
CA LYS A 51 -4.77 -12.62 2.93
C LYS A 51 -4.34 -11.14 2.87
N ASP A 52 -4.50 -10.44 3.99
CA ASP A 52 -4.16 -9.02 4.08
C ASP A 52 -2.65 -8.78 4.25
N MET A 53 -2.26 -7.50 4.22
CA MET A 53 -0.86 -7.11 4.36
C MET A 53 -0.31 -7.39 5.76
N GLU A 54 -1.16 -7.36 6.80
CA GLU A 54 -0.73 -7.69 8.15
C GLU A 54 -0.31 -9.15 8.24
N TRP A 55 -1.09 -10.07 7.66
CA TRP A 55 -0.71 -11.47 7.54
C TRP A 55 0.60 -11.62 6.77
N TYR A 56 0.77 -10.91 5.66
CA TYR A 56 2.02 -10.97 4.88
C TYR A 56 3.24 -10.56 5.72
N LEU A 57 3.16 -9.46 6.48
CA LEU A 57 4.26 -8.99 7.32
C LEU A 57 4.53 -9.94 8.51
N LYS A 58 3.49 -10.58 9.04
CA LYS A 58 3.63 -11.54 10.15
C LYS A 58 4.10 -12.93 9.74
N ASN A 59 3.94 -13.32 8.47
CA ASN A 59 4.15 -14.70 8.03
C ASN A 59 5.15 -14.86 6.86
N VAL A 60 5.36 -13.81 6.07
CA VAL A 60 6.22 -13.87 4.86
C VAL A 60 7.44 -12.97 5.01
N TYR A 61 7.25 -11.70 5.37
CA TYR A 61 8.35 -10.73 5.48
C TYR A 61 8.56 -10.25 6.92
N THR A 62 8.85 -11.20 7.80
CA THR A 62 8.85 -11.03 9.27
C THR A 62 9.96 -10.15 9.84
N GLU A 63 11.05 -10.00 9.09
CA GLU A 63 12.23 -9.20 9.46
C GLU A 63 12.05 -7.72 9.13
N LEU A 64 11.01 -7.36 8.37
CA LEU A 64 10.74 -5.98 8.03
C LEU A 64 10.29 -5.19 9.27
N LYS A 65 11.15 -4.29 9.73
CA LYS A 65 10.81 -3.37 10.82
C LYS A 65 9.96 -2.23 10.27
N ILE A 66 8.69 -2.21 10.66
CA ILE A 66 7.78 -1.11 10.34
C ILE A 66 8.16 0.06 11.25
N PRO A 67 8.41 1.26 10.69
CA PRO A 67 8.71 2.42 11.52
C PRO A 67 7.50 2.75 12.40
N ASP A 68 7.72 2.88 13.70
CA ASP A 68 6.73 3.37 14.65
C ASP A 68 6.57 4.88 14.46
N TYR A 69 5.75 5.25 13.48
CA TYR A 69 5.32 6.63 13.35
C TYR A 69 4.26 6.88 14.42
N LYS A 70 4.68 7.43 15.56
CA LYS A 70 3.76 7.92 16.58
C LYS A 70 2.74 8.84 15.92
N HIS A 71 1.46 8.60 16.22
CA HIS A 71 0.30 9.29 15.66
C HIS A 71 0.28 10.81 15.99
N ASP A 72 1.19 11.27 16.84
CA ASP A 72 1.12 12.58 17.50
C ASP A 72 2.05 13.66 16.89
N GLU A 73 2.65 13.43 15.73
CA GLU A 73 3.36 14.47 14.98
C GLU A 73 2.57 14.87 13.71
N LEU A 74 1.32 15.28 13.95
CA LEU A 74 0.51 16.10 13.05
C LEU A 74 0.48 17.54 13.57
#